data_AF-A0A962JWQ1-F1
#
_entry.id   AF-A0A962JWQ1-F1
#
_cell.length_a   1.000
_cell.length_b   1.000
_cell.length_c   1.000
_cell.angle_alpha   90.00
_cell.angle_beta   90.00
_cell.angle_gamma   90.00
#
_symmetry.space_group_name_H-M   'P 1'
#
loop_
_entity.id
_entity.type
_entity.pdbx_description
1 polymer ?
#
loop_
_entity_poly.entity_id
_entity_poly.type
_entity_poly.pdbx_seq_one_letter_code
_entity_poly.pdbx_strand_id
1 'polypeptide(L)'
;MSRGNAKAAARRLFPGAALLLMGMSAGGLQAQEVSLDEMQRNIEIFSGVLREGLGLNTRAGIFSPLNGSVRGTYFMKQGVVLEVISPLGNSRSSINWQSLEGSLQQLSGQISDFVSARTNGADLAAMRESMALSLRADTARGAYADLLEQLRNTDFSAVVEESLKEVSDSARSLHQWGRIDDARLREISAEVSAMRDSLNERVQALMALRAEAGSADQTAVDDARVQQLQARLEQWRSSVASLQEKASGQAREWVAQAEQAKQEREQEWQVSLAGLETTLFELSCSYSAALRSLPDDEHLTLVLKGLGAQDGTRYEDRIHVLDKRDILRCQQGEITPAELQARASTYSY
;
A
#
# COMPACT_ATOMS: atom_id res chain seq x y z
N MET A 1 60.66 44.91 62.95
CA MET A 1 61.40 43.63 62.81
C MET A 1 60.78 42.61 63.76
N SER A 2 60.35 41.45 63.24
CA SER A 2 60.46 40.07 63.82
C SER A 2 59.95 39.85 65.26
N ARG A 3 59.09 38.89 65.65
CA ARG A 3 58.49 37.62 65.15
C ARG A 3 57.30 37.34 66.13
N GLY A 4 56.13 36.81 65.75
CA GLY A 4 55.83 35.45 65.27
C GLY A 4 55.54 34.50 66.46
N ASN A 5 54.61 33.54 66.48
CA ASN A 5 53.56 33.05 65.59
C ASN A 5 52.84 31.92 66.37
N ALA A 6 51.52 31.75 66.32
CA ALA A 6 50.85 30.48 66.67
C ALA A 6 49.38 30.42 66.19
N LYS A 7 49.05 29.36 65.44
CA LYS A 7 47.76 28.63 65.27
C LYS A 7 47.91 27.75 64.01
N ALA A 8 47.36 26.54 63.86
CA ALA A 8 46.44 25.71 64.62
C ALA A 8 46.48 24.26 64.06
N ALA A 9 45.83 23.31 64.76
CA ALA A 9 44.76 22.41 64.27
C ALA A 9 44.91 20.88 64.52
N ALA A 10 43.73 20.31 64.83
CA ALA A 10 43.24 18.92 64.69
C ALA A 10 43.68 17.89 65.76
N ARG A 11 42.88 16.90 66.23
CA ARG A 11 41.67 16.22 65.69
C ARG A 11 41.09 15.21 66.73
N ARG A 12 39.85 14.70 66.48
CA ARG A 12 39.21 13.41 66.95
C ARG A 12 38.50 13.44 68.34
N LEU A 13 37.41 12.72 68.66
CA LEU A 13 36.56 11.64 68.09
C LEU A 13 35.22 11.54 68.90
N PHE A 14 34.11 11.03 68.32
CA PHE A 14 32.77 10.69 68.91
C PHE A 14 32.75 9.31 69.65
N PRO A 15 31.63 8.73 70.21
CA PRO A 15 30.25 9.20 70.51
C PRO A 15 29.65 8.74 71.89
N GLY A 16 28.42 9.16 72.24
CA GLY A 16 27.61 8.54 73.33
C GLY A 16 26.24 9.18 73.63
N ALA A 17 25.19 8.69 72.95
CA ALA A 17 23.75 8.61 73.29
C ALA A 17 23.00 9.74 74.03
N ALA A 18 22.00 10.33 73.36
CA ALA A 18 20.82 10.95 73.99
C ALA A 18 19.55 10.69 73.17
N LEU A 19 18.57 10.03 73.78
CA LEU A 19 17.21 9.81 73.29
C LEU A 19 16.42 11.13 73.29
N LEU A 20 15.76 11.49 72.19
CA LEU A 20 14.75 12.55 72.14
C LEU A 20 13.52 12.06 71.37
N LEU A 21 12.36 12.22 72.00
CA LEU A 21 11.03 11.83 71.52
C LEU A 21 10.67 12.59 70.22
N MET A 22 10.34 11.85 69.17
CA MET A 22 9.61 12.39 68.01
C MET A 22 8.10 12.21 68.24
N GLY A 23 7.39 13.33 68.29
CA GLY A 23 5.93 13.36 68.18
C GLY A 23 5.51 12.94 66.78
N MET A 24 4.64 11.94 66.69
CA MET A 24 4.01 11.54 65.44
C MET A 24 2.90 12.54 65.10
N SER A 25 3.19 13.48 64.20
CA SER A 25 2.15 14.17 63.45
C SER A 25 1.63 13.22 62.38
N ALA A 26 0.49 12.59 62.66
CA ALA A 26 -0.33 11.93 61.66
C ALA A 26 -0.95 13.00 60.75
N GLY A 27 -0.16 13.52 59.81
CA GLY A 27 -0.68 14.20 58.63
C GLY A 27 -1.32 13.14 57.75
N GLY A 28 -2.64 13.00 57.84
CA GLY A 28 -3.41 12.20 56.90
C GLY A 28 -3.11 12.68 55.48
N LEU A 29 -2.43 11.85 54.71
CA LEU A 29 -2.46 11.92 53.26
C LEU A 29 -3.93 11.74 52.86
N GLN A 30 -4.63 12.83 52.58
CA GLN A 30 -5.85 12.75 51.79
C GLN A 30 -5.44 12.28 50.40
N ALA A 31 -5.47 10.95 50.21
CA ALA A 31 -5.53 10.38 48.89
C ALA A 31 -6.84 10.90 48.27
N GLN A 32 -6.71 11.76 47.28
CA GLN A 32 -7.83 12.27 46.50
C GLN A 32 -8.42 11.05 45.78
N GLU A 33 -9.51 10.51 46.32
CA GLU A 33 -10.21 9.36 45.74
C GLU A 33 -10.89 9.88 44.48
N VAL A 34 -10.18 9.81 43.35
CA VAL A 34 -10.71 10.27 42.07
C VAL A 34 -11.88 9.37 41.71
N SER A 35 -13.09 9.93 41.67
CA SER A 35 -14.30 9.21 41.31
C SER A 35 -14.18 8.71 39.86
N LEU A 36 -14.01 7.39 39.70
CA LEU A 36 -13.90 6.75 38.39
C LEU A 36 -15.11 7.08 37.49
N ASP A 37 -16.31 7.17 38.07
CA ASP A 37 -17.54 7.50 37.36
C ASP A 37 -17.59 8.94 36.85
N GLU A 38 -16.94 9.87 37.54
CA GLU A 38 -16.82 11.26 37.10
C GLU A 38 -15.81 11.38 35.95
N MET A 39 -14.67 10.67 36.07
CA MET A 39 -13.68 10.61 35.00
C MET A 39 -14.26 10.00 33.72
N GLN A 40 -14.99 8.88 33.82
CA GLN A 40 -15.62 8.26 32.65
C GLN A 40 -16.59 9.22 31.96
N ARG A 41 -17.43 9.94 32.71
CA ARG A 41 -18.33 10.96 32.15
C ARG A 41 -17.57 12.09 31.46
N ASN A 42 -16.49 12.59 32.06
CA ASN A 42 -15.68 13.64 31.44
C ASN A 42 -15.01 13.16 30.15
N ILE A 43 -14.54 11.91 30.11
CA ILE A 43 -13.95 11.29 28.93
C ILE A 43 -15.00 11.09 27.83
N GLU A 44 -16.23 10.71 28.16
CA GLU A 44 -17.33 10.60 27.20
C GLU A 44 -17.68 11.95 26.58
N ILE A 45 -17.75 13.02 27.40
CA ILE A 45 -17.99 14.39 26.91
C ILE A 45 -16.86 14.81 25.98
N PHE A 46 -15.61 14.63 26.40
CA PHE A 46 -14.44 14.97 25.59
C PHE A 46 -14.41 14.18 24.27
N SER A 47 -14.68 12.88 24.30
CA SER A 47 -14.78 12.03 23.11
C SER A 47 -15.91 12.49 22.19
N GLY A 48 -17.04 12.93 22.76
CA GLY A 48 -18.16 13.50 22.01
C GLY A 48 -17.79 14.79 21.28
N VAL A 49 -17.09 15.70 21.97
CA VAL A 49 -16.60 16.95 21.37
C VAL A 49 -15.57 16.69 20.28
N LEU A 50 -14.62 15.77 20.52
CA LEU A 50 -13.66 15.38 19.50
C LEU A 50 -14.33 14.77 18.27
N ARG A 51 -15.30 13.88 18.46
CA ARG A 51 -16.06 13.29 17.35
C ARG A 51 -16.79 14.34 16.53
N GLU A 52 -17.42 15.31 17.19
CA GLU A 52 -18.12 16.42 16.53
C GLU A 52 -17.13 17.34 15.79
N GLY A 53 -16.08 17.79 16.47
CA GLY A 53 -15.09 18.71 15.92
C GLY A 53 -14.26 18.12 14.78
N LEU A 54 -14.08 16.80 14.75
CA LEU A 54 -13.44 16.08 13.65
C LEU A 54 -14.42 15.73 12.51
N GLY A 55 -15.70 16.10 12.61
CA GLY A 55 -16.72 15.77 11.59
C GLY A 55 -17.00 14.27 11.45
N LEU A 56 -16.73 13.48 12.49
CA LEU A 56 -16.92 12.02 12.54
C LEU A 56 -18.36 11.63 12.95
N ASN A 57 -19.25 12.62 13.00
CA ASN A 57 -20.67 12.47 13.33
C ASN A 57 -21.57 12.41 12.07
N THR A 58 -21.00 12.53 10.86
CA THR A 58 -21.79 12.59 9.63
C THR A 58 -22.23 11.21 9.17
N ARG A 59 -23.46 11.12 8.66
CA ARG A 59 -24.05 9.89 8.10
C ARG A 59 -24.46 10.14 6.67
N ALA A 60 -24.18 9.20 5.77
CA ALA A 60 -24.65 9.23 4.39
C ALA A 60 -26.18 8.95 4.26
N GLY A 61 -26.84 8.55 5.35
CA GLY A 61 -28.29 8.27 5.40
C GLY A 61 -28.75 7.82 6.79
N ILE A 62 -30.06 7.73 7.01
CA ILE A 62 -30.67 7.42 8.33
C ILE A 62 -30.23 6.04 8.86
N PHE A 63 -29.94 5.10 7.95
CA PHE A 63 -29.51 3.73 8.27
C PHE A 63 -28.01 3.49 8.09
N SER A 64 -27.25 4.49 7.64
CA SER A 64 -25.81 4.34 7.45
C SER A 64 -25.09 4.53 8.79
N PRO A 65 -24.02 3.75 9.06
CA PRO A 65 -23.16 4.00 10.20
C PRO A 65 -22.55 5.41 10.12
N LEU A 66 -22.12 5.93 11.27
CA LEU A 66 -21.30 7.14 11.31
C LEU A 66 -20.03 6.94 10.48
N ASN A 67 -19.56 7.99 9.83
CA ASN A 67 -18.32 7.98 9.05
C ASN A 67 -17.05 7.76 9.92
N GLY A 68 -17.17 7.86 11.25
CA GLY A 68 -16.10 7.53 12.18
C GLY A 68 -16.58 7.42 13.64
N SER A 69 -15.64 7.24 14.55
CA SER A 69 -15.92 7.22 16.00
C SER A 69 -14.70 7.62 16.82
N VAL A 70 -14.96 8.23 17.97
CA VAL A 70 -13.96 8.44 19.03
C VAL A 70 -14.41 7.66 20.26
N ARG A 71 -13.55 6.79 20.79
CA ARG A 71 -13.83 6.01 22.01
C ARG A 71 -12.76 6.27 23.04
N GLY A 72 -13.17 6.71 24.22
CA GLY A 72 -12.25 6.93 25.33
C GLY A 72 -12.32 5.85 26.39
N THR A 73 -11.15 5.43 26.86
CA THR A 73 -10.99 4.49 27.98
C THR A 73 -10.00 5.07 28.98
N TYR A 74 -10.32 4.98 30.27
CA TYR A 74 -9.40 5.34 31.34
C TYR A 74 -8.64 4.13 31.83
N PHE A 75 -7.31 4.24 31.90
CA PHE A 75 -6.42 3.25 32.51
C PHE A 75 -5.74 3.87 33.71
N MET A 76 -6.05 3.35 34.91
CA MET A 76 -5.50 3.84 36.16
C MET A 76 -3.97 3.88 36.13
N LYS A 77 -3.36 5.01 36.53
CA LYS A 77 -1.90 5.27 36.52
C LYS A 77 -1.25 5.34 35.14
N GLN A 78 -2.02 5.26 34.07
CA GLN A 78 -1.54 5.38 32.69
C GLN A 78 -2.18 6.58 31.98
N GLY A 79 -3.42 6.89 32.34
CA GLY A 79 -4.18 8.03 31.84
C GLY A 79 -5.31 7.63 30.90
N VAL A 80 -5.62 8.50 29.95
CA VAL A 80 -6.75 8.33 29.03
C VAL A 80 -6.24 7.86 27.68
N VAL A 81 -6.84 6.82 27.12
CA VAL A 81 -6.62 6.37 25.75
C VAL A 81 -7.85 6.68 24.92
N LEU A 82 -7.68 7.43 23.85
CA LEU A 82 -8.72 7.73 22.89
C LEU A 82 -8.43 7.06 21.56
N GLU A 83 -9.28 6.14 21.14
CA GLU A 83 -9.23 5.54 19.82
C GLU A 83 -10.07 6.38 18.85
N VAL A 84 -9.42 6.89 17.81
CA VAL A 84 -10.04 7.66 16.73
C VAL A 84 -10.07 6.81 15.48
N ILE A 85 -11.27 6.46 15.03
CA ILE A 85 -11.54 5.77 13.77
C ILE A 85 -12.08 6.82 12.81
N SER A 86 -11.35 7.10 11.73
CA SER A 86 -11.71 8.09 10.73
C SER A 86 -11.85 7.44 9.35
N PRO A 87 -12.60 8.06 8.41
CA PRO A 87 -12.73 7.53 7.05
C PRO A 87 -11.40 7.53 6.27
N LEU A 88 -10.40 8.31 6.73
CA LEU A 88 -9.06 8.34 6.11
C LEU A 88 -8.31 7.01 6.25
N GLY A 89 -8.61 6.19 7.26
CA GLY A 89 -7.99 4.87 7.40
C GLY A 89 -8.48 3.91 6.32
N ASN A 90 -9.77 3.98 6.00
CA ASN A 90 -10.38 3.13 4.98
C ASN A 90 -10.09 3.61 3.55
N SER A 91 -9.90 4.91 3.33
CA SER A 91 -9.59 5.44 1.99
C SER A 91 -8.20 5.04 1.49
N ARG A 92 -7.28 4.73 2.41
CA ARG A 92 -5.94 4.24 2.09
C ARG A 92 -5.91 2.74 1.80
N SER A 93 -6.80 1.96 2.41
CA SER A 93 -6.98 0.54 2.10
C SER A 93 -7.75 0.34 0.80
N SER A 94 -7.12 0.60 -0.35
CA SER A 94 -7.61 -0.02 -1.58
C SER A 94 -7.39 -1.52 -1.43
N ILE A 95 -8.46 -2.32 -1.45
CA ILE A 95 -8.37 -3.77 -1.59
C ILE A 95 -7.53 -4.02 -2.84
N ASN A 96 -6.26 -4.40 -2.64
CA ASN A 96 -5.35 -4.65 -3.75
C ASN A 96 -5.77 -5.97 -4.40
N TRP A 97 -6.69 -5.91 -5.36
CA TRP A 97 -7.15 -7.08 -6.10
C TRP A 97 -6.00 -7.80 -6.81
N GLN A 98 -4.88 -7.13 -7.08
CA GLN A 98 -3.69 -7.74 -7.69
C GLN A 98 -2.94 -8.66 -6.72
N SER A 99 -2.97 -8.41 -5.40
CA SER A 99 -2.37 -9.34 -4.42
C SER A 99 -3.25 -10.58 -4.20
N LEU A 100 -4.57 -10.42 -4.32
CA LEU A 100 -5.53 -11.53 -4.32
C LEU A 100 -5.47 -12.34 -5.63
N GLU A 101 -5.36 -11.68 -6.78
CA GLU A 101 -5.14 -12.32 -8.07
C GLU A 101 -3.77 -13.02 -8.09
N GLY A 102 -2.72 -12.39 -7.57
CA GLY A 102 -1.40 -13.01 -7.42
C GLY A 102 -1.44 -14.25 -6.52
N SER A 103 -2.19 -14.20 -5.42
CA SER A 103 -2.42 -15.37 -4.55
C SER A 103 -3.21 -16.48 -5.26
N LEU A 104 -4.19 -16.12 -6.09
CA LEU A 104 -4.97 -17.06 -6.91
C LEU A 104 -4.19 -17.64 -8.10
N GLN A 105 -3.32 -16.84 -8.73
CA GLN A 105 -2.43 -17.26 -9.80
C GLN A 105 -1.31 -18.15 -9.27
N GLN A 106 -0.82 -17.89 -8.05
CA GLN A 106 0.12 -18.77 -7.38
C GLN A 106 -0.53 -20.13 -7.05
N LEU A 107 -1.80 -20.14 -6.68
CA LEU A 107 -2.59 -21.36 -6.52
C LEU A 107 -2.85 -22.06 -7.87
N SER A 108 -3.12 -21.34 -8.96
CA SER A 108 -3.33 -21.94 -10.29
C SER A 108 -2.04 -22.47 -10.93
N GLY A 109 -0.90 -21.82 -10.69
CA GLY A 109 0.42 -22.27 -11.11
C GLY A 109 0.79 -23.61 -10.45
N GLN A 110 0.51 -23.76 -9.15
CA GLN A 110 0.71 -25.03 -8.44
C GLN A 110 -0.16 -26.18 -9.01
N ILE A 111 -1.34 -25.88 -9.54
CA ILE A 111 -2.21 -26.86 -10.20
C ILE A 111 -1.68 -27.19 -11.61
N SER A 112 -1.15 -26.20 -12.33
CA SER A 112 -0.62 -26.36 -13.70
C SER A 112 0.70 -27.13 -13.75
N ASP A 113 1.55 -26.99 -12.74
CA ASP A 113 2.78 -27.77 -12.56
C ASP A 113 2.47 -29.25 -12.28
N PHE A 114 1.36 -29.54 -11.59
CA PHE A 114 0.90 -30.91 -11.33
C PHE A 114 0.38 -31.60 -12.60
N VAL A 115 -0.14 -30.84 -13.57
CA VAL A 115 -0.66 -31.34 -14.85
C VAL A 115 0.46 -31.50 -15.89
N SER A 116 1.41 -30.56 -15.93
CA SER A 116 2.52 -30.56 -16.90
C SER A 116 3.58 -31.63 -16.63
N ALA A 117 3.67 -32.15 -15.40
CA ALA A 117 4.54 -33.25 -15.03
C ALA A 117 4.13 -34.62 -15.63
N ARG A 118 3.03 -34.71 -16.39
CA ARG A 118 2.51 -35.97 -16.98
C ARG A 118 2.66 -36.11 -18.49
N THR A 119 3.22 -35.15 -19.23
CA THR A 119 3.23 -35.20 -20.71
C THR A 119 4.59 -35.04 -21.41
N ASN A 120 5.71 -35.13 -20.71
CA ASN A 120 7.03 -35.11 -21.38
C ASN A 120 7.42 -36.50 -21.91
N GLY A 121 6.81 -36.89 -23.03
CA GLY A 121 7.33 -37.91 -23.94
C GLY A 121 8.13 -37.23 -25.05
N ALA A 122 9.47 -37.28 -24.96
CA ALA A 122 10.35 -36.79 -26.02
C ALA A 122 10.17 -37.66 -27.28
N ASP A 123 9.72 -37.04 -28.37
CA ASP A 123 9.52 -37.70 -29.65
C ASP A 123 10.86 -37.87 -30.39
N LEU A 124 11.43 -39.08 -30.29
CA LEU A 124 12.68 -39.48 -30.94
C LEU A 124 12.58 -39.50 -32.49
N ALA A 125 11.37 -39.41 -33.06
CA ALA A 125 11.17 -39.43 -34.51
C ALA A 125 11.61 -38.12 -35.18
N ALA A 126 11.35 -36.98 -34.53
CA ALA A 126 11.70 -35.65 -35.06
C ALA A 126 13.23 -35.41 -35.15
N MET A 127 14.01 -36.05 -34.27
CA MET A 127 15.47 -35.95 -34.27
C MET A 127 16.12 -36.73 -35.42
N ARG A 128 15.47 -37.80 -35.88
CA ARG A 128 15.98 -38.66 -36.94
C ARG A 128 15.82 -38.04 -38.33
N GLU A 129 14.80 -37.19 -38.48
CA GLU A 129 14.50 -36.45 -39.70
C GLU A 129 15.42 -35.24 -39.88
N SER A 130 15.86 -34.61 -38.78
CA SER A 130 16.86 -33.51 -38.83
C SER A 130 18.25 -33.95 -39.31
N MET A 131 18.61 -35.24 -39.20
CA MET A 131 19.91 -35.74 -39.68
C MET A 131 19.93 -36.08 -41.18
N ALA A 132 18.76 -36.22 -41.82
CA ALA A 132 18.66 -36.52 -43.25
C ALA A 132 18.82 -35.28 -44.15
N LEU A 133 18.79 -34.07 -43.59
CA LEU A 133 18.84 -32.78 -44.30
C LEU A 133 20.25 -32.31 -44.71
N SER A 134 21.31 -33.06 -44.39
CA SER A 134 22.69 -32.56 -44.51
C SER A 134 23.36 -32.71 -45.89
N LEU A 135 22.68 -33.19 -46.94
CA LEU A 135 23.34 -33.50 -48.22
C LEU A 135 22.54 -33.13 -49.48
N ARG A 136 22.38 -31.83 -49.74
CA ARG A 136 22.47 -31.12 -51.06
C ARG A 136 21.81 -29.74 -50.97
N ALA A 137 22.61 -28.69 -50.95
CA ALA A 137 22.14 -27.31 -50.96
C ALA A 137 21.74 -26.89 -52.39
N ASP A 138 20.44 -26.96 -52.67
CA ASP A 138 19.81 -25.94 -53.54
C ASP A 138 19.51 -24.73 -52.65
N THR A 139 19.81 -23.52 -53.14
CA THR A 139 19.57 -22.25 -52.41
C THR A 139 18.11 -22.11 -51.94
N ALA A 140 17.16 -22.60 -52.73
CA ALA A 140 15.73 -22.61 -52.41
C ALA A 140 15.38 -23.48 -51.19
N ARG A 141 16.04 -24.64 -51.03
CA ARG A 141 15.79 -25.55 -49.90
C ARG A 141 16.33 -25.01 -48.58
N GLY A 142 17.49 -24.34 -48.61
CA GLY A 142 18.05 -23.66 -47.44
C GLY A 142 17.18 -22.49 -46.97
N ALA A 143 16.80 -21.61 -47.89
CA ALA A 143 15.93 -20.47 -47.59
C ALA A 143 14.55 -20.89 -47.05
N TYR A 144 14.03 -22.02 -47.52
CA TYR A 144 12.79 -22.60 -47.03
C TYR A 144 12.93 -23.21 -45.62
N ALA A 145 14.06 -23.86 -45.30
CA ALA A 145 14.33 -24.36 -43.95
C ALA A 145 14.43 -23.21 -42.93
N ASP A 146 15.12 -22.13 -43.29
CA ASP A 146 15.24 -20.92 -42.46
C ASP A 146 13.86 -20.28 -42.19
N LEU A 147 12.99 -20.25 -43.20
CA LEU A 147 11.62 -19.76 -43.07
C LEU A 147 10.80 -20.59 -42.06
N LEU A 148 10.90 -21.92 -42.12
CA LEU A 148 10.20 -22.82 -41.20
C LEU A 148 10.66 -22.63 -39.75
N GLU A 149 11.95 -22.43 -39.54
CA GLU A 149 12.49 -22.14 -38.21
C GLU A 149 11.97 -20.80 -37.66
N GLN A 150 11.95 -19.76 -38.50
CA GLN A 150 11.39 -18.46 -38.12
C GLN A 150 9.91 -18.54 -37.76
N LEU A 151 9.11 -19.30 -38.52
CA LEU A 151 7.69 -19.53 -38.24
C LEU A 151 7.48 -20.24 -36.91
N ARG A 152 8.38 -21.15 -36.51
CA ARG A 152 8.29 -21.89 -35.25
C ARG A 152 8.60 -21.00 -34.05
N ASN A 153 9.63 -20.15 -34.14
CA ASN A 153 10.15 -19.41 -32.99
C ASN A 153 9.42 -18.07 -32.72
N THR A 154 8.40 -17.71 -33.50
CA THR A 154 7.70 -16.43 -33.30
C THR A 154 6.53 -16.57 -32.31
N ASP A 155 6.66 -15.94 -31.15
CA ASP A 155 5.57 -15.73 -30.18
C ASP A 155 5.50 -14.26 -29.76
N PHE A 156 4.46 -13.57 -30.23
CA PHE A 156 4.18 -12.15 -29.96
C PHE A 156 2.98 -11.97 -29.02
N SER A 157 2.26 -13.06 -28.76
CA SER A 157 0.97 -13.03 -28.06
C SER A 157 1.14 -12.58 -26.61
N ALA A 158 2.16 -13.09 -25.93
CA ALA A 158 2.48 -12.76 -24.55
C ALA A 158 2.66 -11.25 -24.31
N VAL A 159 3.37 -10.55 -25.20
CA VAL A 159 3.63 -9.10 -25.03
C VAL A 159 2.35 -8.28 -25.18
N VAL A 160 1.51 -8.64 -26.16
CA VAL A 160 0.22 -7.98 -26.38
C VAL A 160 -0.73 -8.26 -25.21
N GLU A 161 -0.84 -9.52 -24.79
CA GLU A 161 -1.69 -9.91 -23.66
C GLU A 161 -1.32 -9.20 -22.36
N GLU A 162 -0.03 -9.11 -22.05
CA GLU A 162 0.46 -8.39 -20.88
C GLU A 162 0.11 -6.90 -20.96
N SER A 163 0.37 -6.26 -22.10
CA SER A 163 0.01 -4.85 -22.32
C SER A 163 -1.50 -4.61 -22.13
N LEU A 164 -2.34 -5.53 -22.62
CA LEU A 164 -3.80 -5.44 -22.45
C LEU A 164 -4.26 -5.69 -21.00
N LYS A 165 -3.55 -6.52 -20.25
CA LYS A 165 -3.76 -6.70 -18.81
C LYS A 165 -3.42 -5.42 -18.07
N GLU A 166 -2.27 -4.80 -18.34
CA GLU A 166 -1.85 -3.53 -17.73
C GLU A 166 -2.87 -2.40 -17.97
N VAL A 167 -3.40 -2.27 -19.19
CA VAL A 167 -4.47 -1.31 -19.51
C VAL A 167 -5.70 -1.57 -18.66
N SER A 168 -6.14 -2.83 -18.59
CA SER A 168 -7.35 -3.21 -17.86
C SER A 168 -7.21 -2.95 -16.36
N ASP A 169 -6.06 -3.28 -15.77
CA ASP A 169 -5.79 -3.14 -14.35
C ASP A 169 -5.62 -1.65 -13.97
N SER A 170 -4.96 -0.87 -14.82
CA SER A 170 -4.85 0.60 -14.66
C SER A 170 -6.21 1.28 -14.74
N ALA A 171 -7.04 0.92 -15.71
CA ALA A 171 -8.39 1.46 -15.86
C ALA A 171 -9.28 1.15 -14.65
N ARG A 172 -9.25 -0.10 -14.16
CA ARG A 172 -10.00 -0.47 -12.94
C ARG A 172 -9.53 0.31 -11.72
N SER A 173 -8.22 0.51 -11.57
CA SER A 173 -7.67 1.30 -10.48
C SER A 173 -8.16 2.75 -10.53
N LEU A 174 -8.06 3.39 -11.71
CA LEU A 174 -8.56 4.75 -11.92
C LEU A 174 -10.06 4.88 -11.65
N HIS A 175 -10.85 3.88 -12.03
CA HIS A 175 -12.30 3.84 -11.75
C HIS A 175 -12.59 3.75 -10.26
N GLN A 176 -11.92 2.85 -9.54
CA GLN A 176 -12.06 2.72 -8.08
C GLN A 176 -11.74 4.01 -7.34
N TRP A 177 -10.85 4.82 -7.92
CA TRP A 177 -10.43 6.11 -7.36
C TRP A 177 -11.27 7.29 -7.87
N GLY A 178 -12.33 7.02 -8.63
CA GLY A 178 -13.24 8.04 -9.17
C GLY A 178 -12.59 8.95 -10.22
N ARG A 179 -11.46 8.57 -10.81
CA ARG A 179 -10.79 9.34 -11.87
C ARG A 179 -11.40 9.10 -13.26
N ILE A 180 -12.06 7.96 -13.44
CA ILE A 180 -12.88 7.66 -14.61
C ILE A 180 -14.24 7.14 -14.17
N ASP A 181 -15.26 7.34 -14.99
CA ASP A 181 -16.62 6.87 -14.73
C ASP A 181 -16.88 5.47 -15.34
N ASP A 182 -18.07 4.93 -15.09
CA ASP A 182 -18.49 3.63 -15.62
C ASP A 182 -18.56 3.60 -17.15
N ALA A 183 -18.89 4.74 -17.77
CA ALA A 183 -18.99 4.84 -19.23
C ALA A 183 -17.61 4.68 -19.86
N ARG A 184 -16.61 5.38 -19.34
CA ARG A 184 -15.22 5.29 -19.79
C ARG A 184 -14.61 3.92 -19.52
N LEU A 185 -14.89 3.30 -18.37
CA LEU A 185 -14.41 1.94 -18.09
C LEU A 185 -14.96 0.91 -19.09
N ARG A 186 -16.24 1.03 -19.48
CA ARG A 186 -16.85 0.17 -20.50
C ARG A 186 -16.23 0.37 -21.88
N GLU A 187 -15.94 1.61 -22.25
CA GLU A 187 -15.26 1.93 -23.52
C GLU A 187 -13.88 1.27 -23.59
N ILE A 188 -13.06 1.42 -22.54
CA ILE A 188 -11.73 0.79 -22.47
C ILE A 188 -11.84 -0.74 -22.52
N SER A 189 -12.83 -1.31 -21.83
CA SER A 189 -13.06 -2.76 -21.85
C SER A 189 -13.41 -3.26 -23.26
N ALA A 190 -14.19 -2.48 -24.02
CA ALA A 190 -14.51 -2.78 -25.41
C ALA A 190 -13.29 -2.65 -26.33
N GLU A 191 -12.44 -1.63 -26.13
CA GLU A 191 -11.18 -1.47 -26.86
C GLU A 191 -10.22 -2.65 -26.62
N VAL A 192 -10.07 -3.07 -25.36
CA VAL A 192 -9.26 -4.24 -24.99
C VAL A 192 -9.80 -5.51 -25.64
N SER A 193 -11.13 -5.71 -25.65
CA SER A 193 -11.75 -6.84 -26.34
C SER A 193 -11.45 -6.83 -27.84
N ALA A 194 -11.61 -5.69 -28.50
CA ALA A 194 -11.32 -5.56 -29.93
C ALA A 194 -9.84 -5.84 -30.26
N MET A 195 -8.91 -5.47 -29.39
CA MET A 195 -7.49 -5.81 -29.55
C MET A 195 -7.21 -7.30 -29.36
N ARG A 196 -7.91 -7.98 -28.43
CA ARG A 196 -7.84 -9.45 -28.29
C ARG A 196 -8.37 -10.17 -29.52
N ASP A 197 -9.45 -9.67 -30.11
CA ASP A 197 -9.98 -10.22 -31.35
C ASP A 197 -8.95 -10.08 -32.49
N SER A 198 -8.31 -8.90 -32.60
CA SER A 198 -7.24 -8.67 -33.59
C SER A 198 -6.00 -9.56 -33.37
N LEU A 199 -5.66 -9.82 -32.10
CA LEU A 199 -4.60 -10.77 -31.73
C LEU A 199 -4.96 -12.18 -32.20
N ASN A 200 -6.17 -12.65 -31.90
CA ASN A 200 -6.65 -13.97 -32.30
C ASN A 200 -6.64 -14.15 -33.83
N GLU A 201 -7.06 -13.14 -34.58
CA GLU A 201 -6.97 -13.14 -36.04
C GLU A 201 -5.53 -13.33 -36.54
N ARG A 202 -4.55 -12.66 -35.92
CA ARG A 202 -3.12 -12.78 -36.28
C ARG A 202 -2.53 -14.13 -35.89
N VAL A 203 -2.93 -14.69 -34.76
CA VAL A 203 -2.54 -16.04 -34.35
C VAL A 203 -3.08 -17.08 -35.35
N GLN A 204 -4.36 -16.96 -35.74
CA GLN A 204 -4.95 -17.82 -36.76
C GLN A 204 -4.27 -17.67 -38.12
N ALA A 205 -3.94 -16.45 -38.53
CA ALA A 205 -3.20 -16.19 -39.76
C ALA A 205 -1.79 -16.84 -39.74
N LEU A 206 -1.11 -16.82 -38.60
CA LEU A 206 0.18 -17.50 -38.43
C LEU A 206 0.04 -19.02 -38.50
N MET A 207 -0.99 -19.59 -37.86
CA MET A 207 -1.29 -21.03 -37.93
C MET A 207 -1.59 -21.47 -39.35
N ALA A 208 -2.38 -20.70 -40.10
CA ALA A 208 -2.67 -20.97 -41.51
C ALA A 208 -1.40 -20.91 -42.36
N LEU A 209 -0.52 -19.92 -42.12
CA LEU A 209 0.77 -19.81 -42.80
C LEU A 209 1.70 -21.00 -42.49
N ARG A 210 1.73 -21.46 -41.23
CA ARG A 210 2.47 -22.66 -40.81
C ARG A 210 1.95 -23.94 -41.48
N ALA A 211 0.63 -24.13 -41.51
CA ALA A 211 0.01 -25.29 -42.15
C ALA A 211 0.31 -25.32 -43.66
N GLU A 212 0.18 -24.17 -44.31
CA GLU A 212 0.51 -24.02 -45.72
C GLU A 212 1.99 -24.30 -46.01
N ALA A 213 2.88 -23.79 -45.16
CA ALA A 213 4.30 -24.09 -45.26
C ALA A 213 4.55 -25.59 -45.09
N GLY A 214 3.96 -26.24 -44.08
CA GLY A 214 4.16 -27.68 -43.80
C GLY A 214 3.50 -28.65 -44.79
N SER A 215 2.50 -28.20 -45.56
CA SER A 215 1.79 -29.02 -46.56
C SER A 215 2.49 -29.15 -47.91
N ALA A 216 3.59 -28.42 -48.12
CA ALA A 216 4.31 -28.42 -49.39
C ALA A 216 5.07 -29.74 -49.59
N ASP A 217 4.87 -30.36 -50.76
CA ASP A 217 5.69 -31.49 -51.19
C ASP A 217 7.14 -31.03 -51.37
N GLN A 218 8.08 -31.65 -50.65
CA GLN A 218 9.49 -31.22 -50.59
C GLN A 218 10.19 -31.26 -51.97
N THR A 219 9.61 -31.99 -52.93
CA THR A 219 10.07 -32.07 -54.31
C THR A 219 9.56 -30.94 -55.22
N ALA A 220 8.61 -30.11 -54.78
CA ALA A 220 7.98 -29.05 -55.57
C ALA A 220 8.28 -27.62 -55.06
N VAL A 221 9.23 -27.46 -54.14
CA VAL A 221 9.63 -26.13 -53.62
C VAL A 221 10.49 -25.41 -54.66
N ASP A 222 9.95 -24.33 -55.22
CA ASP A 222 10.63 -23.42 -56.14
C ASP A 222 10.86 -22.02 -55.53
N ASP A 223 11.69 -21.20 -56.17
CA ASP A 223 12.03 -19.86 -55.68
C ASP A 223 10.80 -18.94 -55.60
N ALA A 224 9.84 -19.08 -56.52
CA ALA A 224 8.61 -18.28 -56.54
C ALA A 224 7.76 -18.54 -55.30
N ARG A 225 7.64 -19.80 -54.88
CA ARG A 225 6.92 -20.19 -53.66
C ARG A 225 7.61 -19.68 -52.40
N VAL A 226 8.94 -19.76 -52.34
CA VAL A 226 9.72 -19.23 -51.22
C VAL A 226 9.50 -17.72 -51.09
N GLN A 227 9.57 -16.97 -52.19
CA GLN A 227 9.30 -15.53 -52.20
C GLN A 227 7.87 -15.19 -51.76
N GLN A 228 6.87 -15.97 -52.20
CA GLN A 228 5.47 -15.75 -51.80
C GLN A 228 5.27 -15.94 -50.29
N LEU A 229 5.85 -17.01 -49.71
CA LEU A 229 5.75 -17.27 -48.26
C LEU A 229 6.51 -16.22 -47.45
N GLN A 230 7.68 -15.77 -47.92
CA GLN A 230 8.44 -14.68 -47.31
C GLN A 230 7.64 -13.37 -47.30
N ALA A 231 7.03 -12.98 -48.43
CA ALA A 231 6.22 -11.77 -48.51
C ALA A 231 5.03 -11.80 -47.54
N ARG A 232 4.37 -12.95 -47.40
CA ARG A 232 3.26 -13.13 -46.45
C ARG A 232 3.71 -13.11 -45.00
N LEU A 233 4.86 -13.71 -44.69
CA LEU A 233 5.46 -13.65 -43.37
C LEU A 233 5.80 -12.20 -42.99
N GLU A 234 6.34 -11.42 -43.92
CA GLU A 234 6.68 -10.02 -43.68
C GLU A 234 5.44 -9.14 -43.52
N GLN A 235 4.41 -9.37 -44.34
CA GLN A 235 3.11 -8.72 -44.17
C GLN A 235 2.50 -9.05 -42.80
N TRP A 236 2.58 -10.30 -42.37
CA TRP A 236 2.09 -10.71 -41.06
C TRP A 236 2.91 -10.06 -39.93
N ARG A 237 4.25 -10.04 -40.04
CA ARG A 237 5.14 -9.40 -39.06
C ARG A 237 4.85 -7.92 -38.89
N SER A 238 4.73 -7.18 -39.99
CA SER A 238 4.37 -5.75 -39.94
C SER A 238 3.00 -5.53 -39.30
N SER A 239 2.01 -6.40 -39.59
CA SER A 239 0.68 -6.34 -38.97
C SER A 239 0.70 -6.59 -37.46
N VAL A 240 1.59 -7.46 -36.99
CA VAL A 240 1.82 -7.79 -35.58
C VAL A 240 2.56 -6.66 -34.88
N ALA A 241 3.63 -6.15 -35.47
CA ALA A 241 4.41 -5.05 -34.93
C ALA A 241 3.53 -3.80 -34.69
N SER A 242 2.62 -3.51 -35.62
CA SER A 242 1.66 -2.42 -35.45
C SER A 242 0.69 -2.65 -34.28
N LEU A 243 0.21 -3.88 -34.08
CA LEU A 243 -0.66 -4.22 -32.95
C LEU A 243 0.09 -4.13 -31.62
N GLN A 244 1.31 -4.64 -31.58
CA GLN A 244 2.18 -4.58 -30.41
C GLN A 244 2.49 -3.13 -30.01
N GLU A 245 2.88 -2.28 -30.96
CA GLU A 245 3.16 -0.87 -30.68
C GLU A 245 1.91 -0.15 -30.15
N LYS A 246 0.74 -0.45 -30.71
CA LYS A 246 -0.53 0.11 -30.23
C LYS A 246 -0.82 -0.35 -28.80
N ALA A 247 -0.75 -1.65 -28.53
CA ALA A 247 -1.04 -2.21 -27.21
C ALA A 247 -0.08 -1.69 -26.14
N SER A 248 1.24 -1.73 -26.40
CA SER A 248 2.26 -1.23 -25.47
C SER A 248 2.27 0.29 -25.35
N GLY A 249 1.85 1.02 -26.39
CA GLY A 249 1.61 2.46 -26.32
C GLY A 249 0.47 2.80 -25.37
N GLN A 250 -0.69 2.14 -25.53
CA GLN A 250 -1.84 2.34 -24.63
C GLN A 250 -1.51 1.91 -23.20
N ALA A 251 -0.82 0.78 -23.00
CA ALA A 251 -0.40 0.33 -21.68
C ALA A 251 0.46 1.37 -20.97
N ARG A 252 1.50 1.89 -21.63
CA ARG A 252 2.37 2.95 -21.07
C ARG A 252 1.58 4.20 -20.66
N GLU A 253 0.64 4.63 -21.48
CA GLU A 253 -0.20 5.79 -21.19
C GLU A 253 -1.08 5.57 -19.95
N TRP A 254 -1.81 4.44 -19.91
CA TRP A 254 -2.71 4.13 -18.80
C TRP A 254 -1.98 3.86 -17.49
N VAL A 255 -0.84 3.17 -17.54
CA VAL A 255 0.02 2.94 -16.37
C VAL A 255 0.55 4.28 -15.84
N ALA A 256 0.99 5.19 -16.71
CA ALA A 256 1.45 6.51 -16.31
C ALA A 256 0.33 7.34 -15.64
N GLN A 257 -0.89 7.31 -16.21
CA GLN A 257 -2.04 7.99 -15.60
C GLN A 257 -2.42 7.39 -14.24
N ALA A 258 -2.41 6.07 -14.12
CA ALA A 258 -2.69 5.39 -12.86
C ALA A 258 -1.65 5.71 -11.79
N GLU A 259 -0.36 5.71 -12.13
CA GLU A 259 0.70 6.05 -11.18
C GLU A 259 0.64 7.53 -10.76
N GLN A 260 0.36 8.44 -11.69
CA GLN A 260 0.14 9.85 -11.35
C GLN A 260 -1.05 10.02 -10.39
N ALA A 261 -2.20 9.42 -10.70
CA ALA A 261 -3.40 9.50 -9.86
C ALA A 261 -3.18 8.88 -8.47
N LYS A 262 -2.32 7.88 -8.37
CA LYS A 262 -1.91 7.28 -7.09
C LYS A 262 -1.06 8.24 -6.27
N GLN A 263 -0.08 8.90 -6.88
CA GLN A 263 0.77 9.89 -6.21
C GLN A 263 -0.04 11.09 -5.72
N GLU A 264 -0.94 11.61 -6.56
CA GLU A 264 -1.86 12.69 -6.19
C GLU A 264 -2.72 12.30 -4.99
N ARG A 265 -3.29 11.08 -4.98
CA ARG A 265 -4.09 10.60 -3.84
C ARG A 265 -3.26 10.49 -2.57
N GLU A 266 -2.04 9.96 -2.64
CA GLU A 266 -1.19 9.87 -1.45
C GLU A 266 -0.90 11.28 -0.90
N GLN A 267 -0.64 12.26 -1.77
CA GLN A 267 -0.45 13.66 -1.34
C GLN A 267 -1.73 14.24 -0.70
N GLU A 268 -2.89 14.07 -1.35
CA GLU A 268 -4.20 14.48 -0.80
C GLU A 268 -4.47 13.83 0.55
N TRP A 269 -4.11 12.55 0.70
CA TRP A 269 -4.26 11.80 1.94
C TRP A 269 -3.33 12.34 3.04
N GLN A 270 -2.06 12.60 2.73
CA GLN A 270 -1.10 13.16 3.70
C GLN A 270 -1.53 14.56 4.17
N VAL A 271 -2.02 15.40 3.25
CA VAL A 271 -2.58 16.72 3.59
C VAL A 271 -3.81 16.57 4.48
N SER A 272 -4.70 15.63 4.17
CA SER A 272 -5.89 15.35 4.97
C SER A 272 -5.55 14.82 6.37
N LEU A 273 -4.52 13.96 6.48
CA LEU A 273 -4.03 13.46 7.75
C LEU A 273 -3.44 14.59 8.60
N ALA A 274 -2.59 15.43 8.02
CA ALA A 274 -2.02 16.59 8.72
C ALA A 274 -3.12 17.56 9.20
N GLY A 275 -4.16 17.79 8.38
CA GLY A 275 -5.32 18.58 8.76
C GLY A 275 -6.09 17.95 9.93
N LEU A 276 -6.35 16.64 9.87
CA LEU A 276 -7.01 15.90 10.95
C LEU A 276 -6.20 15.97 12.26
N GLU A 277 -4.88 15.79 12.20
CA GLU A 277 -4.00 15.92 13.37
C GLU A 277 -4.03 17.34 13.92
N THR A 278 -3.93 18.36 13.07
CA THR A 278 -3.98 19.77 13.51
C THR A 278 -5.27 20.04 14.29
N THR A 279 -6.43 19.69 13.72
CA THR A 279 -7.73 19.84 14.40
C THR A 279 -7.79 19.02 15.69
N LEU A 280 -7.23 17.81 15.70
CA LEU A 280 -7.19 16.97 16.90
C LEU A 280 -6.40 17.63 18.05
N PHE A 281 -5.24 18.22 17.77
CA PHE A 281 -4.43 18.93 18.76
C PHE A 281 -5.10 20.24 19.21
N GLU A 282 -5.74 20.98 18.32
CA GLU A 282 -6.52 22.19 18.64
C GLU A 282 -7.69 21.88 19.59
N LEU A 283 -8.45 20.82 19.29
CA LEU A 283 -9.56 20.40 20.14
C LEU A 283 -9.06 19.85 21.48
N SER A 284 -7.95 19.10 21.49
CA SER A 284 -7.34 18.59 22.72
C SER A 284 -6.89 19.72 23.64
N CYS A 285 -6.34 20.79 23.07
CA CYS A 285 -5.96 21.99 23.79
C CYS A 285 -7.18 22.74 24.35
N SER A 286 -8.20 22.98 23.50
CA SER A 286 -9.38 23.78 23.82
C SER A 286 -10.31 23.12 24.86
N TYR A 287 -10.47 21.79 24.78
CA TYR A 287 -11.41 21.02 25.60
C TYR A 287 -10.75 20.20 26.71
N SER A 288 -9.48 20.49 27.00
CA SER A 288 -8.68 19.95 28.10
C SER A 288 -9.25 20.14 29.51
N ALA A 289 -10.28 20.98 29.68
CA ALA A 289 -10.98 21.15 30.97
C ALA A 289 -11.54 19.82 31.50
N ALA A 290 -12.02 18.95 30.60
CA ALA A 290 -12.52 17.62 30.96
C ALA A 290 -11.41 16.69 31.51
N LEU A 291 -10.15 17.01 31.24
CA LEU A 291 -8.97 16.23 31.64
C LEU A 291 -8.34 16.74 32.95
N ARG A 292 -8.89 17.78 33.59
CA ARG A 292 -8.35 18.33 34.84
C ARG A 292 -8.35 17.34 36.00
N SER A 293 -9.33 16.44 36.02
CA SER A 293 -9.48 15.41 37.06
C SER A 293 -8.42 14.31 36.99
N LEU A 294 -7.66 14.22 35.89
CA LEU A 294 -6.56 13.26 35.78
C LEU A 294 -5.42 13.64 36.74
N PRO A 295 -4.67 12.69 37.31
CA PRO A 295 -3.40 12.95 37.98
C PRO A 295 -2.36 13.67 37.10
N ASP A 296 -1.44 14.42 37.71
CA ASP A 296 -0.45 15.26 37.00
C ASP A 296 0.69 14.49 36.32
N ASP A 297 0.82 13.20 36.62
CA ASP A 297 1.77 12.24 36.05
C ASP A 297 1.16 11.34 34.97
N GLU A 298 -0.15 11.51 34.67
CA GLU A 298 -0.83 10.72 33.65
C GLU A 298 -0.88 11.42 32.28
N HIS A 299 -1.10 10.62 31.22
CA HIS A 299 -1.04 11.06 29.83
C HIS A 299 -2.39 10.94 29.12
N LEU A 300 -2.53 11.72 28.03
CA LEU A 300 -3.56 11.49 27.03
C LEU A 300 -2.91 10.78 25.83
N THR A 301 -3.34 9.57 25.55
CA THR A 301 -2.91 8.80 24.38
C THR A 301 -3.99 8.85 23.31
N LEU A 302 -3.65 9.34 22.13
CA LEU A 302 -4.53 9.40 20.96
C LEU A 302 -4.09 8.32 19.99
N VAL A 303 -4.95 7.36 19.70
CA VAL A 303 -4.70 6.23 18.79
C VAL A 303 -5.52 6.44 17.53
N LEU A 304 -4.85 6.84 16.45
CA LEU A 304 -5.43 7.02 15.12
C LEU A 304 -5.39 5.70 14.37
N LYS A 305 -6.54 5.02 14.30
CA LYS A 305 -6.63 3.66 13.74
C LYS A 305 -6.33 3.65 12.24
N GLY A 306 -5.35 2.84 11.83
CA GLY A 306 -4.95 2.67 10.42
C GLY A 306 -4.39 3.91 9.73
N LEU A 307 -3.92 4.92 10.49
CA LEU A 307 -3.32 6.15 9.96
C LEU A 307 -1.78 6.20 10.12
N GLY A 308 -1.17 5.07 10.47
CA GLY A 308 0.27 4.91 10.65
C GLY A 308 1.03 4.57 9.37
N ALA A 309 2.25 4.09 9.55
CA ALA A 309 3.08 3.58 8.48
C ALA A 309 2.46 2.33 7.84
N GLN A 310 2.88 2.04 6.61
CA GLN A 310 2.53 0.79 5.95
C GLN A 310 3.60 -0.26 6.28
N ASP A 311 3.19 -1.36 6.89
CA ASP A 311 4.01 -2.56 7.03
C ASP A 311 3.40 -3.70 6.19
N GLY A 312 4.03 -3.98 5.05
CA GLY A 312 3.54 -4.94 4.07
C GLY A 312 2.13 -4.61 3.56
N THR A 313 1.15 -5.43 3.94
CA THR A 313 -0.27 -5.30 3.51
C THR A 313 -1.15 -4.60 4.53
N ARG A 314 -0.63 -4.26 5.72
CA ARG A 314 -1.39 -3.64 6.81
C ARG A 314 -0.93 -2.21 7.03
N TYR A 315 -1.90 -1.35 7.35
CA TYR A 315 -1.62 -0.02 7.89
C TYR A 315 -1.61 -0.10 9.41
N GLU A 316 -0.52 0.37 10.00
CA GLU A 316 -0.35 0.50 11.44
C GLU A 316 -1.26 1.61 11.99
N ASP A 317 -1.47 1.60 13.30
CA ASP A 317 -2.10 2.68 14.05
C ASP A 317 -1.06 3.77 14.34
N ARG A 318 -1.45 5.03 14.20
CA ARG A 318 -0.59 6.16 14.59
C ARG A 318 -0.96 6.63 15.99
N ILE A 319 0.00 6.66 16.89
CA ILE A 319 -0.22 6.95 18.31
C ILE A 319 0.47 8.25 18.67
N HIS A 320 -0.24 9.16 19.33
CA HIS A 320 0.31 10.36 19.96
C HIS A 320 0.11 10.29 21.47
N VAL A 321 1.18 10.46 22.23
CA VAL A 321 1.14 10.53 23.70
C VAL A 321 1.43 11.96 24.12
N LEU A 322 0.47 12.57 24.83
CA LEU A 322 0.52 13.94 25.30
C LEU A 322 0.57 13.97 26.83
N ASP A 323 1.51 14.74 27.37
CA ASP A 323 1.56 15.02 28.81
C ASP A 323 0.42 15.93 29.25
N LYS A 324 -0.29 15.56 30.32
CA LYS A 324 -1.35 16.41 30.90
C LYS A 324 -0.87 17.83 31.16
N ARG A 325 0.38 17.99 31.61
CA ARG A 325 0.99 19.30 31.90
C ARG A 325 1.04 20.18 30.65
N ASP A 326 1.49 19.64 29.52
CA ASP A 326 1.54 20.40 28.28
C ASP A 326 0.15 20.69 27.72
N ILE A 327 -0.81 19.76 27.87
CA ILE A 327 -2.22 20.00 27.50
C ILE A 327 -2.80 21.18 28.30
N LEU A 328 -2.56 21.24 29.61
CA LEU A 328 -3.03 22.34 30.46
C LEU A 328 -2.34 23.67 30.16
N ARG A 329 -1.04 23.66 29.84
CA ARG A 329 -0.31 24.84 29.39
C ARG A 329 -0.86 25.36 28.06
N CYS A 330 -1.23 24.44 27.16
CA CYS A 330 -1.88 24.80 25.91
C CYS A 330 -3.24 25.49 26.16
N GLN A 331 -4.05 24.94 27.07
CA GLN A 331 -5.32 25.55 27.48
C GLN A 331 -5.16 26.99 27.98
N GLN A 332 -4.08 27.25 28.71
CA GLN A 332 -3.77 28.55 29.31
C GLN A 332 -3.15 29.52 28.30
N GLY A 333 -2.88 29.08 27.07
CA GLY A 333 -2.23 29.86 26.02
C GLY A 333 -0.72 30.02 26.22
N GLU A 334 -0.10 29.24 27.10
CA GLU A 334 1.36 29.27 27.30
C GLU A 334 2.13 28.56 26.17
N ILE A 335 1.48 27.59 25.53
CA ILE A 335 1.97 26.93 24.32
C ILE A 335 0.84 26.86 23.30
N THR A 336 1.19 26.81 22.03
CA THR A 336 0.27 26.66 20.92
C THR A 336 -0.07 25.18 20.66
N PRO A 337 -1.17 24.87 19.95
CA PRO A 337 -1.47 23.51 19.52
C PRO A 337 -0.35 22.86 18.70
N ALA A 338 0.35 23.65 17.87
CA ALA A 338 1.50 23.18 17.09
C ALA A 338 2.70 22.81 17.99
N GLU A 339 2.96 23.60 19.05
CA GLU A 339 3.99 23.26 20.04
C GLU A 339 3.60 22.04 20.88
N LEU A 340 2.32 21.87 21.20
CA LEU A 340 1.80 20.66 21.86
C LEU A 340 2.01 19.43 20.98
N GLN A 341 1.73 19.52 19.67
CA GLN A 341 1.99 18.46 18.71
C GLN A 341 3.48 18.12 18.62
N ALA A 342 4.36 19.12 18.58
CA ALA A 342 5.81 18.91 18.52
C ALA A 342 6.39 18.25 19.78
N ARG A 343 5.74 18.42 20.94
CA ARG A 343 6.14 17.78 22.20
C ARG A 343 5.54 16.40 22.40
N ALA A 344 4.51 16.05 21.64
CA ALA A 344 3.87 14.75 21.74
C ALA A 344 4.81 13.64 21.27
N SER A 345 4.88 12.55 22.03
CA SER A 345 5.60 11.36 21.59
C SER A 345 4.77 10.61 20.56
N THR A 346 5.30 10.44 19.34
CA THR A 346 4.57 9.85 18.21
C THR A 346 5.14 8.48 17.84
N TYR A 347 4.28 7.48 17.69
CA TYR A 347 4.63 6.11 17.34
C TYR A 347 3.73 5.58 16.21
N SER A 348 4.18 4.54 15.53
CA SER A 348 3.39 3.75 14.58
C SER A 348 3.45 2.28 15.03
N TYR A 349 2.30 1.60 15.11
CA TYR A 349 2.18 0.23 15.63
C TYR A 349 1.13 -0.64 14.95
#